data_AF-A0A967T5J3-F1
#
_entry.id   AF-A0A967T5J3-F1
#
_cell.length_a   1.000
_cell.length_b   1.000
_cell.length_c   1.000
_cell.angle_alpha   90.00
_cell.angle_beta   90.00
_cell.angle_gamma   90.00
#
_symmetry.space_group_name_H-M   'P 1'
#
loop_
_entity.id
_entity.type
_entity.pdbx_description
1 polymer ?
#
loop_
_entity_poly.entity_id
_entity_poly.type
_entity_poly.pdbx_seq_one_letter_code
_entity_poly.pdbx_strand_id
1 'polypeptide(L)'
;MSEPGVDVGPGNLTMELIMKEKFKALFLNPEVYNDYRRYDWDNAIFKDLELPANHNPKLNGEWIQRAVYPSSELSRNSEEVRKAQKDIGTPMWFYN
;
A
#
# COMPACT_ATOMS: atom_id res chain seq x y z
N MET A 1 35.72 -5.22 -4.14
CA MET A 1 34.33 -5.44 -4.60
C MET A 1 33.49 -4.35 -3.97
N SER A 2 33.21 -3.27 -4.70
CA SER A 2 32.19 -2.29 -4.32
C SER A 2 31.42 -1.98 -5.60
N GLU A 3 30.18 -2.45 -5.68
CA GLU A 3 29.24 -2.05 -6.72
C GLU A 3 28.30 -1.04 -6.07
N PRO A 4 28.48 0.28 -6.26
CA PRO A 4 27.70 1.29 -5.55
C PRO A 4 26.18 1.17 -5.79
N GLY A 5 25.76 0.46 -6.84
CA GLY A 5 24.35 0.16 -7.10
C GLY A 5 23.75 -0.96 -6.23
N VAL A 6 24.58 -1.76 -5.54
CA VAL A 6 24.18 -2.90 -4.71
C VAL A 6 24.65 -2.73 -3.26
N ASP A 7 25.87 -2.22 -3.05
CA ASP A 7 26.45 -1.92 -1.74
C ASP A 7 26.64 -0.41 -1.58
N VAL A 8 25.59 0.25 -1.10
CA VAL A 8 25.58 1.72 -0.89
C VAL A 8 26.31 2.14 0.40
N GLY A 9 26.62 1.19 1.28
CA GLY A 9 27.13 1.44 2.63
C GLY A 9 26.06 2.01 3.59
N PRO A 10 26.25 1.86 4.91
CA PRO A 10 25.26 2.23 5.92
C PRO A 10 24.90 3.73 5.92
N GLY A 11 25.85 4.60 5.53
CA GLY A 11 25.64 6.05 5.50
C GLY A 11 24.77 6.54 4.35
N ASN A 12 24.59 5.74 3.29
CA ASN A 12 23.80 6.10 2.11
C ASN A 12 22.53 5.23 1.98
N LEU A 13 22.21 4.40 2.97
CA LEU A 13 21.01 3.58 2.95
C LEU A 13 19.77 4.46 3.14
N THR A 14 18.94 4.55 2.11
CA THR A 14 17.69 5.32 2.13
C THR A 14 16.47 4.40 2.14
N MET A 15 15.32 4.93 2.55
CA MET A 15 14.06 4.17 2.51
C MET A 15 13.69 3.75 1.08
N GLU A 16 13.95 4.61 0.08
CA GLU A 16 13.79 4.30 -1.35
C GLU A 16 14.59 3.04 -1.73
N LEU A 17 15.85 2.93 -1.31
CA LEU A 17 16.68 1.78 -1.62
C LEU A 17 16.16 0.50 -0.96
N ILE A 18 15.79 0.58 0.32
CA ILE A 18 15.22 -0.55 1.07
C ILE A 18 13.93 -1.04 0.39
N MET A 19 13.02 -0.14 0.08
CA MET A 19 11.73 -0.48 -0.52
C MET A 19 11.85 -0.97 -1.96
N LYS A 20 12.80 -0.43 -2.74
CA LYS A 20 13.11 -0.94 -4.08
C LYS A 20 13.57 -2.40 -4.05
N GLU A 21 14.48 -2.75 -3.15
CA GLU A 21 14.97 -4.14 -3.05
C GLU A 21 13.90 -5.06 -2.44
N LYS A 22 13.12 -4.58 -1.47
CA LYS A 22 11.97 -5.33 -0.92
C LYS A 22 10.92 -5.61 -2.02
N PHE A 23 10.59 -4.61 -2.84
CA PHE A 23 9.65 -4.77 -3.96
C PHE A 23 10.12 -5.85 -4.94
N LYS A 24 11.41 -5.84 -5.33
CA LYS A 24 11.97 -6.88 -6.22
C LYS A 24 11.85 -8.27 -5.60
N ALA A 25 12.18 -8.41 -4.31
CA ALA A 25 12.10 -9.68 -3.60
C ALA A 25 10.66 -10.18 -3.44
N LEU A 26 9.69 -9.26 -3.35
CA LEU A 26 8.28 -9.53 -3.07
C LEU A 26 7.36 -9.28 -4.27
N PHE A 27 7.88 -9.23 -5.50
CA PHE A 27 7.11 -8.82 -6.68
C PHE A 27 5.79 -9.59 -6.87
N LEU A 28 5.75 -10.88 -6.48
CA LEU A 28 4.55 -11.73 -6.55
C LEU A 28 3.82 -11.89 -5.21
N ASN A 29 4.20 -11.13 -4.19
CA ASN A 29 3.64 -11.19 -2.85
C ASN A 29 2.76 -9.95 -2.58
N PRO A 30 1.53 -10.12 -2.07
CA PRO A 30 0.62 -9.01 -1.80
C PRO A 30 1.10 -8.04 -0.70
N GLU A 31 2.14 -8.40 0.07
CA GLU A 31 2.78 -7.52 1.04
C GLU A 31 3.27 -6.21 0.41
N VAL A 32 3.60 -6.20 -0.88
CA VAL A 32 3.96 -4.97 -1.61
C VAL A 32 2.88 -3.87 -1.46
N TYR A 33 1.60 -4.24 -1.46
CA TYR A 33 0.51 -3.28 -1.28
C TYR A 33 0.40 -2.77 0.17
N ASN A 34 0.88 -3.55 1.16
CA ASN A 34 0.98 -3.09 2.54
C ASN A 34 2.09 -2.05 2.69
N ASP A 35 3.20 -2.20 1.97
CA ASP A 35 4.29 -1.24 1.96
C ASP A 35 3.85 0.09 1.39
N TYR A 36 3.18 0.08 0.23
CA TYR A 36 2.69 1.32 -0.35
C TYR A 36 1.74 2.08 0.58
N ARG A 37 0.80 1.37 1.22
CA ARG A 37 -0.11 1.97 2.21
C ARG A 37 0.60 2.47 3.46
N ARG A 38 1.66 1.78 3.91
CA ARG A 38 2.45 2.17 5.10
C ARG A 38 3.18 3.49 4.90
N TYR A 39 3.65 3.76 3.69
CA TYR A 39 4.41 4.96 3.35
C TYR A 39 3.59 5.94 2.52
N ASP A 40 2.25 5.86 2.63
CA ASP A 40 1.29 6.76 1.99
C ASP A 40 1.59 7.08 0.52
N TRP A 41 2.00 6.07 -0.24
CA TRP A 41 2.28 6.21 -1.68
C TRP A 41 3.35 7.27 -2.00
N ASP A 42 4.25 7.58 -1.07
CA ASP A 42 5.26 8.63 -1.20
C ASP A 42 6.18 8.42 -2.42
N ASN A 43 6.13 9.35 -3.37
CA ASN A 43 6.95 9.36 -4.58
C ASN A 43 8.46 9.54 -4.30
N ALA A 44 8.85 9.99 -3.10
CA ALA A 44 10.24 9.96 -2.67
C ALA A 44 10.73 8.52 -2.48
N ILE A 45 9.84 7.61 -2.05
CA ILE A 45 10.15 6.21 -1.72
C ILE A 45 9.83 5.27 -2.90
N PHE A 46 8.70 5.49 -3.57
CA PHE A 46 8.23 4.69 -4.69
C PHE A 46 8.22 5.53 -5.97
N LYS A 47 9.31 5.46 -6.73
CA LYS A 47 9.44 6.22 -7.97
C LYS A 47 8.42 5.76 -9.01
N ASP A 48 7.88 6.73 -9.74
CA ASP A 48 6.96 6.53 -10.87
C ASP A 48 5.67 5.77 -10.50
N LEU A 49 5.27 5.83 -9.23
CA LEU A 49 4.03 5.24 -8.75
C LEU A 49 2.86 6.17 -9.06
N GLU A 50 2.07 5.80 -10.06
CA GLU A 50 0.92 6.59 -10.50
C GLU A 50 -0.38 5.78 -10.50
N LEU A 51 -1.49 6.47 -10.33
CA LEU A 51 -2.81 5.85 -10.43
C LEU A 51 -3.07 5.34 -11.86
N PRO A 52 -3.75 4.19 -12.01
CA PRO A 52 -4.13 3.70 -13.33
C PRO A 52 -5.04 4.67 -14.09
N ALA A 53 -4.90 4.78 -15.41
CA ALA A 53 -5.70 5.69 -16.23
C ALA A 53 -7.23 5.50 -16.11
N ASN A 54 -7.69 4.28 -15.82
CA ASN A 54 -9.09 3.94 -15.59
C ASN A 54 -9.37 3.64 -14.11
N HIS A 55 -8.80 4.45 -13.22
CA HIS A 55 -9.02 4.30 -11.78
C HIS A 55 -10.49 4.48 -11.41
N ASN A 56 -10.90 3.86 -10.30
CA ASN A 56 -12.29 3.92 -9.85
C ASN A 56 -12.68 5.38 -9.52
N PRO A 57 -13.65 5.99 -10.24
CA PRO A 57 -14.00 7.39 -10.04
C PRO A 57 -14.56 7.68 -8.65
N LYS A 58 -15.08 6.66 -7.95
CA LYS A 58 -15.58 6.80 -6.57
C LYS A 58 -14.49 7.14 -5.56
N LEU A 59 -13.23 6.85 -5.87
CA LEU A 59 -12.09 7.15 -5.01
C LEU A 59 -11.54 8.57 -5.21
N ASN A 60 -12.07 9.35 -6.17
CA ASN A 60 -11.68 10.75 -6.37
C ASN A 60 -10.16 10.99 -6.46
N GLY A 61 -9.43 10.08 -7.12
CA GLY A 61 -7.97 10.19 -7.23
C GLY A 61 -7.19 9.72 -5.99
N GLU A 62 -7.83 9.03 -5.06
CA GLU A 62 -7.17 8.40 -3.90
C GLU A 62 -6.93 6.90 -4.16
N TRP A 63 -5.91 6.35 -3.51
CA TRP A 63 -5.62 4.91 -3.56
C TRP A 63 -6.59 4.09 -2.70
N ILE A 64 -6.77 2.81 -3.05
CA ILE A 64 -7.54 1.88 -2.21
C ILE A 64 -6.74 1.60 -0.94
N GLN A 65 -7.38 1.77 0.21
CA GLN A 65 -6.78 1.56 1.53
C GLN A 65 -7.28 0.29 2.21
N ARG A 66 -8.43 -0.28 1.82
CA ARG A 66 -8.99 -1.51 2.41
C ARG A 66 -9.97 -2.23 1.49
N ALA A 67 -10.19 -3.51 1.78
CA ALA A 67 -11.29 -4.28 1.20
C ALA A 67 -12.61 -4.06 1.98
N VAL A 68 -13.73 -4.32 1.31
CA VAL A 68 -15.06 -4.38 1.95
C VAL A 68 -15.29 -5.74 2.60
N TYR A 69 -16.12 -5.79 3.64
CA TYR A 69 -16.55 -7.07 4.19
C TYR A 69 -17.32 -7.90 3.13
N PRO A 70 -17.23 -9.24 3.17
CA PRO A 70 -17.98 -10.10 2.26
C PRO A 70 -19.49 -9.86 2.35
N SER A 71 -20.20 -10.01 1.24
CA SER A 71 -21.66 -9.80 1.20
C SER A 71 -22.44 -10.71 2.14
N SER A 72 -21.92 -11.91 2.42
CA SER A 72 -22.51 -12.83 3.40
C SER A 72 -22.53 -12.23 4.81
N GLU A 73 -21.51 -11.45 5.20
CA GLU A 73 -21.46 -10.80 6.52
C GLU A 73 -22.53 -9.73 6.67
N LEU A 74 -22.89 -9.04 5.57
CA LEU A 74 -24.01 -8.09 5.56
C LEU A 74 -25.34 -8.76 5.87
N SER A 75 -25.49 -10.07 5.60
CA SER A 75 -26.70 -10.83 5.91
C SER A 75 -26.64 -11.52 7.28
N ARG A 76 -25.47 -12.07 7.65
CA ARG A 76 -25.30 -12.93 8.83
C ARG A 76 -24.97 -12.14 10.09
N ASN A 77 -24.31 -10.98 9.96
CA ASN A 77 -23.82 -10.17 11.06
C ASN A 77 -23.94 -8.67 10.76
N SER A 78 -25.10 -8.27 10.22
CA SER A 78 -25.30 -6.92 9.66
C SER A 78 -25.04 -5.78 10.65
N GLU A 79 -25.34 -6.00 11.94
CA GLU A 79 -25.18 -4.97 12.97
C GLU A 79 -23.71 -4.65 13.23
N GLU A 80 -22.85 -5.67 13.34
CA GLU A 80 -21.41 -5.47 13.54
C GLU A 80 -20.73 -4.91 12.29
N VAL A 81 -21.16 -5.35 11.11
CA VAL A 81 -20.65 -4.77 9.86
C VAL A 81 -20.96 -3.28 9.76
N ARG A 82 -22.17 -2.83 10.14
CA ARG A 82 -22.51 -1.40 10.14
C ARG A 82 -21.66 -0.58 11.12
N LYS A 83 -21.22 -1.17 12.23
CA LYS A 83 -20.35 -0.50 13.21
C LYS A 83 -18.90 -0.39 12.73
N ALA A 84 -18.41 -1.41 12.01
CA ALA A 84 -16.99 -1.54 11.69
C ALA A 84 -16.62 -1.12 10.26
N GLN A 85 -17.54 -1.23 9.29
CA GLN A 85 -17.26 -0.93 7.88
C GLN A 85 -16.91 0.56 7.71
N LYS A 86 -15.83 0.82 6.97
CA LYS A 86 -15.43 2.16 6.53
C LYS A 86 -15.33 2.20 5.01
N ASP A 87 -15.22 3.40 4.45
CA ASP A 87 -15.00 3.55 3.02
C ASP A 87 -13.67 2.91 2.59
N ILE A 88 -13.60 2.43 1.34
CA ILE A 88 -12.43 1.75 0.80
C ILE A 88 -11.19 2.65 0.71
N GLY A 89 -11.35 3.98 0.69
CA GLY A 89 -10.27 4.97 0.77
C GLY A 89 -9.80 5.27 2.20
N THR A 90 -10.47 4.77 3.24
CA THR A 90 -10.06 5.07 4.62
C THR A 90 -8.82 4.26 5.06
N PRO A 91 -7.73 4.87 5.56
CA PRO A 91 -6.54 4.16 6.04
C PRO A 91 -6.81 3.20 7.21
N MET A 92 -6.18 2.02 7.20
CA MET A 92 -6.26 1.06 8.32
C MET A 92 -5.65 1.65 9.60
N TRP A 93 -6.06 1.18 10.78
CA TRP A 93 -5.71 1.80 12.07
C TRP A 93 -4.22 1.83 12.40
N PHE A 94 -3.40 1.07 11.68
CA PHE A 94 -1.96 0.93 11.90
C PHE A 94 -1.12 1.70 10.85
N TYR A 95 -1.78 2.42 9.94
CA TYR A 95 -1.15 3.39 9.06
C TYR A 95 -1.45 4.77 9.66
N ASN A 96 -0.41 5.48 10.08
CA ASN A 96 -0.47 6.79 10.75
C ASN A 96 -0.07 7.90 9.79
#